data_AF-A0A7X9GB10-F1
#
_entry.id   AF-A0A7X9GB10-F1
#
_cell.length_a   1.000
_cell.length_b   1.000
_cell.length_c   1.000
_cell.angle_alpha   90.00
_cell.angle_beta   90.00
_cell.angle_gamma   90.00
#
_symmetry.space_group_name_H-M   'P 1'
#
loop_
_entity.id
_entity.type
_entity.pdbx_description
1 polymer ?
#
loop_
_entity_poly.entity_id
_entity_poly.type
_entity_poly.pdbx_seq_one_letter_code
_entity_poly.pdbx_strand_id
1 'polypeptide(L)'
;MNNIEIKWITDESGKKYISADGINTRIEINEENKEIKYAKAFFREIIYQSYLNNWEKRIVLISDQDNGVVEVNSIINELICICNNEIESKITVE
;
A
#
# COMPACT_ATOMS: atom_id res chain seq x y z
N MET A 1 6.12 -8.52 15.49
CA MET A 1 5.51 -8.96 14.21
C MET A 1 5.82 -7.88 13.18
N ASN A 2 6.33 -8.26 11.99
CA ASN A 2 6.67 -7.29 10.94
C ASN A 2 5.39 -6.87 10.21
N ASN A 3 5.13 -5.59 10.06
CA ASN A 3 3.99 -5.05 9.31
C ASN A 3 4.08 -5.41 7.81
N ILE A 4 2.99 -5.20 7.06
CA ILE A 4 3.02 -5.20 5.59
C ILE A 4 3.49 -3.80 5.17
N GLU A 5 4.70 -3.72 4.64
CA GLU A 5 5.33 -2.44 4.29
C GLU A 5 5.02 -2.06 2.85
N ILE A 6 4.41 -0.88 2.66
CA ILE A 6 4.31 -0.23 1.36
C ILE A 6 5.52 0.68 1.17
N LYS A 7 6.25 0.47 0.08
CA LYS A 7 7.50 1.17 -0.24
C LYS A 7 7.39 1.90 -1.57
N TRP A 8 7.96 3.09 -1.61
CA TRP A 8 8.21 3.82 -2.86
C TRP A 8 9.38 3.18 -3.61
N ILE A 9 9.26 3.10 -4.92
CA ILE A 9 10.30 2.62 -5.83
C ILE A 9 10.37 3.59 -7.00
N THR A 10 11.58 4.02 -7.33
CA THR A 10 11.86 4.78 -8.55
C THR A 10 12.68 3.90 -9.48
N ASP A 11 12.24 3.74 -10.72
CA ASP A 11 13.00 2.98 -11.72
C ASP A 11 14.08 3.83 -12.41
N GLU A 12 14.88 3.20 -13.27
CA GLU A 12 15.97 3.86 -14.00
C GLU A 12 15.48 4.96 -14.97
N SER A 13 14.20 4.96 -15.33
CA SER A 13 13.58 6.00 -16.16
C SER A 13 13.03 7.18 -15.35
N GLY A 14 13.16 7.13 -14.02
CA GLY A 14 12.63 8.12 -13.10
C GLY A 14 11.13 7.94 -12.79
N LYS A 15 10.50 6.84 -13.27
CA LYS A 15 9.10 6.57 -12.96
C LYS A 15 8.95 6.04 -11.55
N LYS A 16 7.94 6.54 -10.86
CA LYS A 16 7.64 6.17 -9.48
C LYS A 16 6.56 5.11 -9.39
N TYR A 17 6.76 4.22 -8.43
CA TYR A 17 5.90 3.10 -8.13
C TYR A 17 5.73 2.95 -6.63
N ILE A 18 4.67 2.27 -6.24
CA ILE A 18 4.57 1.67 -4.91
C ILE A 18 4.56 0.14 -5.02
N SER A 19 5.11 -0.52 -4.02
CA SER A 19 5.11 -1.98 -3.87
C SER A 19 4.80 -2.34 -2.43
N ALA A 20 4.34 -3.56 -2.19
CA ALA A 20 4.10 -4.06 -0.85
C ALA A 20 4.79 -5.41 -0.65
N ASP A 21 5.33 -5.62 0.55
CA ASP A 21 5.94 -6.90 0.91
C ASP A 21 4.92 -8.05 0.79
N GLY A 22 5.30 -9.10 0.07
CA GLY A 22 4.43 -10.26 -0.18
C GLY A 22 3.42 -10.09 -1.32
N ILE A 23 3.47 -8.96 -2.05
CA ILE A 23 2.66 -8.70 -3.24
C ILE A 23 3.57 -8.59 -4.46
N ASN A 24 3.29 -9.39 -5.50
CA ASN A 24 4.12 -9.43 -6.71
C ASN A 24 3.82 -8.29 -7.72
N THR A 25 2.88 -7.41 -7.38
CA THR A 25 2.45 -6.30 -8.21
C THR A 25 3.07 -4.99 -7.71
N ARG A 26 3.68 -4.22 -8.61
CA ARG A 26 4.04 -2.81 -8.38
C ARG A 26 3.04 -1.91 -9.10
N ILE A 27 2.70 -0.80 -8.48
CA ILE A 27 1.69 0.13 -8.99
C ILE A 27 2.33 1.45 -9.37
N GLU A 28 2.13 1.86 -10.62
CA GLU A 28 2.65 3.13 -11.13
C GLU A 28 1.92 4.33 -10.53
N ILE A 29 2.71 5.33 -10.18
CA ILE A 29 2.24 6.65 -9.75
C ILE A 29 2.34 7.60 -10.93
N ASN A 30 1.21 8.19 -11.31
CA ASN A 30 1.18 9.26 -12.27
C ASN A 30 1.41 10.59 -11.53
N GLU A 31 2.63 11.11 -11.59
CA GLU A 31 3.01 12.35 -10.90
C GLU A 31 2.35 13.59 -11.50
N GLU A 32 2.11 13.61 -12.82
CA GLU A 32 1.48 14.74 -13.52
C GLU A 32 0.03 14.94 -13.05
N ASN A 33 -0.71 13.83 -12.92
CA ASN A 33 -2.09 13.85 -12.47
C ASN A 33 -2.25 13.65 -10.96
N LYS A 34 -1.16 13.34 -10.24
CA LYS A 34 -1.15 12.99 -8.81
C LYS A 34 -2.06 11.81 -8.49
N GLU A 35 -2.04 10.79 -9.35
CA GLU A 35 -2.92 9.62 -9.29
C GLU A 35 -2.15 8.32 -9.10
N ILE A 36 -2.80 7.33 -8.48
CA ILE A 36 -2.29 5.98 -8.30
C ILE A 36 -3.08 5.05 -9.23
N LYS A 37 -2.42 4.50 -10.27
CA LYS A 37 -3.12 3.64 -11.23
C LYS A 37 -3.57 2.36 -10.55
N TYR A 38 -4.84 1.95 -10.70
CA TYR A 38 -5.35 0.68 -10.15
C TYR A 38 -5.20 0.50 -8.62
N ALA A 39 -5.11 1.59 -7.85
CA ALA A 39 -4.93 1.53 -6.39
C ALA A 39 -5.90 0.57 -5.68
N LYS A 40 -7.19 0.63 -6.04
CA LYS A 40 -8.22 -0.24 -5.44
C LYS A 40 -7.93 -1.72 -5.62
N ALA A 41 -7.44 -2.13 -6.79
CA ALA A 41 -7.11 -3.53 -7.06
C ALA A 41 -5.91 -3.98 -6.22
N PHE A 42 -4.89 -3.13 -6.11
CA PHE A 42 -3.70 -3.38 -5.31
C PHE A 42 -4.00 -3.56 -3.82
N PHE A 43 -4.73 -2.63 -3.21
CA PHE A 43 -5.10 -2.73 -1.80
C PHE A 43 -6.01 -3.92 -1.49
N ARG A 44 -6.91 -4.27 -2.42
CA ARG A 44 -7.73 -5.49 -2.30
C ARG A 44 -6.88 -6.76 -2.33
N GLU A 45 -5.83 -6.78 -3.15
CA GLU A 45 -4.88 -7.90 -3.19
C GLU A 45 -4.13 -8.02 -1.86
N ILE A 46 -3.70 -6.90 -1.26
CA ILE A 46 -3.07 -6.90 0.08
C ILE A 46 -3.99 -7.53 1.13
N ILE A 47 -5.25 -7.10 1.20
CA ILE A 47 -6.22 -7.66 2.16
C ILE A 47 -6.42 -9.15 1.90
N TYR A 48 -6.56 -9.55 0.64
CA TYR A 48 -6.75 -10.95 0.26
C TYR A 48 -5.56 -11.83 0.68
N GLN A 49 -4.33 -11.38 0.42
CA GLN A 49 -3.12 -12.10 0.83
C GLN A 49 -2.96 -12.12 2.35
N SER A 50 -3.31 -11.03 3.03
CA SER A 50 -3.32 -10.98 4.49
C SER A 50 -4.28 -12.03 5.08
N TYR A 51 -5.45 -12.22 4.47
CA TYR A 51 -6.41 -13.24 4.87
C TYR A 51 -5.92 -14.66 4.58
N LEU A 52 -5.44 -14.92 3.37
CA LEU A 52 -4.97 -16.25 2.98
C LEU A 52 -3.82 -16.78 3.86
N ASN A 53 -2.96 -15.88 4.30
CA ASN A 53 -1.75 -16.23 5.04
C ASN A 53 -1.86 -15.98 6.55
N ASN A 54 -3.05 -15.64 7.07
CA ASN A 54 -3.30 -15.26 8.47
C ASN A 54 -2.23 -14.29 9.00
N TRP A 55 -1.94 -13.25 8.21
CA TRP A 55 -0.85 -12.35 8.54
C TRP A 55 -1.13 -11.52 9.78
N GLU A 56 -2.39 -11.14 10.02
CA GLU A 56 -2.80 -10.26 11.14
C GLU A 56 -1.88 -9.03 11.28
N LYS A 57 -1.38 -8.53 10.16
CA LYS A 57 -0.41 -7.44 10.09
C LYS A 57 -1.09 -6.17 9.67
N ARG A 58 -0.73 -5.08 10.32
CA ARG A 58 -1.06 -3.74 9.82
C ARG A 58 -0.27 -3.45 8.55
N ILE A 59 -0.91 -2.75 7.65
CA ILE A 59 -0.29 -2.14 6.48
C ILE A 59 0.28 -0.78 6.92
N VAL A 60 1.53 -0.50 6.54
CA VAL A 60 2.21 0.77 6.86
C VAL A 60 2.90 1.32 5.63
N LEU A 61 2.86 2.64 5.45
CA LEU A 61 3.66 3.32 4.44
C LEU A 61 5.04 3.64 5.03
N ILE A 62 6.10 3.16 4.38
CA ILE A 62 7.46 3.54 4.73
C ILE A 62 7.72 4.94 4.16
N SER A 63 8.14 5.86 5.04
CA SER A 63 8.42 7.23 4.63
C SER A 63 9.62 7.26 3.70
N ASP A 64 9.41 7.79 2.50
CA ASP A 64 10.46 8.12 1.55
C ASP A 64 10.34 9.61 1.24
N GLN A 65 11.18 10.42 1.91
CA GLN A 65 11.15 11.87 1.81
C GLN A 65 11.65 12.39 0.46
N ASP A 66 12.42 11.57 -0.27
CA ASP A 66 13.03 11.94 -1.55
C ASP A 66 12.14 11.55 -2.74
N ASN A 67 11.38 10.46 -2.63
CA ASN A 67 10.51 9.98 -3.72
C ASN A 67 9.03 10.30 -3.54
N GLY A 68 8.54 10.50 -2.32
CA GLY A 68 7.11 10.64 -2.04
C GLY A 68 6.47 11.90 -2.62
N VAL A 69 5.37 11.73 -3.37
CA VAL A 69 4.51 12.85 -3.80
C VAL A 69 3.48 13.11 -2.69
N VAL A 70 3.44 14.33 -2.14
CA VAL A 70 2.65 14.66 -0.93
C VAL A 70 1.17 14.31 -1.08
N GLU A 71 0.55 14.69 -2.20
CA GLU A 71 -0.86 14.41 -2.47
C GLU A 71 -1.13 12.90 -2.60
N VAL A 72 -0.22 12.17 -3.22
CA VAL A 72 -0.30 10.72 -3.36
C VAL A 72 -0.12 10.03 -2.00
N ASN A 73 0.77 10.54 -1.14
CA ASN A 73 0.92 10.03 0.22
C ASN A 73 -0.38 10.14 1.03
N SER A 74 -1.14 11.22 0.85
CA SER A 74 -2.45 11.36 1.50
C SER A 74 -3.43 10.29 1.04
N ILE A 75 -3.50 10.02 -0.27
CA ILE A 75 -4.37 8.99 -0.86
C ILE A 75 -3.97 7.60 -0.36
N ILE A 76 -2.66 7.30 -0.35
CA ILE A 76 -2.14 6.02 0.16
C ILE A 76 -2.52 5.84 1.63
N ASN A 77 -2.31 6.86 2.46
CA ASN A 77 -2.61 6.79 3.89
C ASN A 77 -4.12 6.58 4.15
N GLU A 78 -5.00 7.21 3.38
CA GLU A 78 -6.45 6.98 3.48
C GLU A 78 -6.80 5.51 3.16
N LEU A 79 -6.25 4.97 2.08
CA LEU A 79 -6.46 3.56 1.69
C LEU A 79 -5.90 2.59 2.73
N ILE A 80 -4.72 2.88 3.30
CA ILE A 80 -4.14 2.11 4.41
C ILE A 80 -5.07 2.10 5.61
N CYS A 81 -5.60 3.26 6.02
CA CYS A 81 -6.53 3.35 7.14
C CYS A 81 -7.78 2.50 6.91
N ILE A 82 -8.37 2.57 5.71
CA ILE A 82 -9.54 1.75 5.36
C ILE A 82 -9.21 0.24 5.47
N CYS A 83 -8.08 -0.18 4.91
CA CYS A 83 -7.69 -1.59 4.92
C CYS A 83 -7.36 -2.09 6.33
N ASN A 84 -6.65 -1.30 7.14
CA ASN A 84 -6.33 -1.66 8.52
C ASN A 84 -7.58 -1.78 9.37
N ASN A 85 -8.56 -0.87 9.20
CA ASN A 85 -9.85 -0.98 9.87
C ASN A 85 -10.56 -2.30 9.49
N GLU A 86 -10.50 -2.71 8.22
CA GLU A 86 -11.09 -3.99 7.80
C GLU A 86 -10.37 -5.19 8.44
N ILE A 87 -9.04 -5.18 8.47
CA ILE A 87 -8.23 -6.25 9.10
C ILE A 87 -8.55 -6.35 10.60
N GLU A 88 -8.57 -5.22 11.32
CA GLU A 88 -8.84 -5.17 12.76
C GLU A 88 -10.28 -5.53 13.13
N SER A 89 -11.24 -5.11 12.29
CA SER A 89 -12.65 -5.45 12.50
C SER A 89 -12.88 -6.96 12.52
N LYS A 90 -12.07 -7.75 11.81
CA LYS A 90 -12.16 -9.21 11.80
C LYS A 90 -11.50 -9.87 13.00
N ILE A 91 -10.41 -9.31 13.51
CA ILE A 91 -9.72 -9.79 14.72
C ILE A 91 -10.64 -9.70 15.96
N THR A 92 -11.59 -8.77 15.96
CA THR A 92 -12.47 -8.50 17.12
C THR A 92 -13.71 -9.41 17.17
N VAL A 93 -13.94 -10.26 16.17
CA VAL A 93 -15.16 -11.12 16.08
C VAL A 93 -14.88 -12.59 16.47
N GLU A 94 -13.68 -12.91 16.92
CA GLU A 94 -13.33 -14.23 17.47
C GLU A 94 -13.31 -14.26 19.00
#